data_AF-A0A9J6FWG7-F1
#
_entry.id   AF-A0A9J6FWG7-F1
#
_cell.length_a   1.000
_cell.length_b   1.000
_cell.length_c   1.000
_cell.angle_alpha   90.00
_cell.angle_beta   90.00
_cell.angle_gamma   90.00
#
_symmetry.space_group_name_H-M   'P 1'
#
loop_
_entity.id
_entity.type
_entity.pdbx_description
1 polymer ?
#
loop_
_entity_poly.entity_id
_entity_poly.type
_entity_poly.pdbx_seq_one_letter_code
_entity_poly.pdbx_strand_id
1 'polypeptide(L)'
;MEPKKSTAELMGIVRGVSKLASEDEGDMCVSQGLDVLAHSQCPQKGVSFGKVSTSLVQLGLCVLPADKEEGFAVLRNDVFKRKASGAVDALFARNDKVSLRMVKRRAKNLCEQLNLTRLTHSISKSKKCSLDLLFAAKTHKVGTLLRVIVSETGAWQKSVALFLQERLNNKLRRSVHD
;
A
#
# COMPACT_ATOMS: atom_id res chain seq x y z
N MET A 1 -7.06 12.93 -15.17
CA MET A 1 -7.67 14.09 -14.49
C MET A 1 -8.72 14.64 -15.43
N GLU A 2 -9.99 14.53 -15.09
CA GLU A 2 -11.03 15.23 -15.85
C GLU A 2 -10.97 16.73 -15.54
N PRO A 3 -11.16 17.61 -16.53
CA PRO A 3 -11.21 19.05 -16.31
C PRO A 3 -12.47 19.41 -15.50
N LYS A 4 -12.28 20.16 -14.41
CA LYS A 4 -13.40 20.66 -13.60
C LYS A 4 -14.18 21.69 -14.39
N LYS A 5 -15.42 21.36 -14.75
CA LYS A 5 -16.38 22.30 -15.37
C LYS A 5 -16.78 23.37 -14.34
N SER A 6 -16.87 24.61 -14.79
CA SER A 6 -17.36 25.75 -14.02
C SER A 6 -18.86 25.62 -13.73
N THR A 7 -19.35 26.32 -12.70
CA THR A 7 -20.78 26.36 -12.35
C THR A 7 -21.63 26.81 -13.55
N ALA A 8 -21.16 27.78 -14.33
CA ALA A 8 -21.87 28.26 -15.52
C ALA A 8 -22.01 27.17 -16.60
N GLU A 9 -20.98 26.34 -16.80
CA GLU A 9 -21.02 25.23 -17.75
C GLU A 9 -21.95 24.11 -17.28
N LEU A 10 -21.93 23.79 -15.97
CA LEU A 10 -22.84 22.80 -15.38
C LEU A 10 -24.30 23.25 -15.46
N MET A 11 -24.57 24.53 -15.23
CA MET A 11 -25.89 25.15 -15.43
C MET A 11 -26.34 25.08 -16.90
N GLY A 12 -25.42 25.30 -17.83
CA GLY A 12 -25.66 25.14 -19.26
C GLY A 12 -26.06 23.72 -19.62
N ILE A 13 -25.42 22.72 -18.99
CA ILE A 13 -25.75 21.30 -19.19
C ILE A 13 -27.12 20.97 -18.61
N VAL A 14 -27.44 21.38 -17.38
CA VAL A 14 -28.76 21.16 -16.75
C VAL A 14 -29.88 21.74 -17.62
N ARG A 15 -29.69 22.97 -18.12
CA ARG A 15 -30.65 23.61 -19.03
C ARG A 15 -30.72 22.93 -20.39
N GLY A 16 -29.61 22.38 -20.88
CA GLY A 16 -29.58 21.61 -22.13
C GLY A 16 -30.34 20.29 -22.02
N VAL A 17 -30.23 19.60 -20.88
CA VAL A 17 -30.95 18.34 -20.61
C VAL A 17 -32.44 18.59 -20.39
N SER A 18 -32.81 19.67 -19.69
CA SER A 18 -34.22 20.06 -19.49
C SER A 18 -34.96 20.27 -20.81
N LYS A 19 -34.30 20.78 -21.86
CA LYS A 19 -34.89 20.94 -23.21
C LYS A 19 -35.22 19.62 -23.91
N LEU A 20 -34.72 18.50 -23.41
CA LEU A 20 -35.02 17.16 -23.91
C LEU A 20 -36.15 16.48 -23.11
N ALA A 21 -36.58 17.09 -22.00
CA ALA A 21 -37.72 16.63 -21.21
C ALA A 21 -39.04 17.09 -21.86
N SER A 22 -40.15 16.43 -21.50
CA SER A 22 -41.49 16.88 -21.87
C SER A 22 -41.79 18.26 -21.28
N GLU A 23 -42.72 19.01 -21.88
CA GLU A 23 -43.04 20.39 -21.46
C GLU A 23 -43.43 20.48 -19.98
N ASP A 24 -44.06 19.44 -19.43
CA ASP A 24 -44.48 19.37 -18.02
C ASP A 24 -43.33 19.05 -17.05
N GLU A 25 -42.23 18.47 -17.53
CA GLU A 25 -41.11 18.00 -16.69
C GLU A 25 -39.88 18.90 -16.78
N GLY A 26 -39.84 19.84 -17.74
CA GLY A 26 -38.71 20.72 -17.99
C GLY A 26 -38.31 21.55 -16.76
N ASP A 27 -39.28 22.18 -16.10
CA ASP A 27 -39.06 23.01 -14.91
C ASP A 27 -38.66 22.20 -13.68
N MET A 28 -39.19 20.99 -13.54
CA MET A 28 -38.81 20.05 -12.50
C MET A 28 -37.36 19.56 -12.71
N CYS A 29 -36.99 19.27 -13.95
CA CYS A 29 -35.64 18.84 -14.33
C CYS A 29 -34.60 19.93 -14.01
N VAL A 30 -34.91 21.20 -14.33
CA VAL A 30 -34.05 22.32 -13.94
C VAL A 30 -33.95 22.42 -12.42
N SER A 31 -35.07 22.42 -11.71
CA SER A 31 -35.10 22.61 -10.25
C SER A 31 -34.31 21.53 -9.52
N GLN A 32 -34.46 20.26 -9.90
CA GLN A 32 -33.68 19.16 -9.35
C GLN A 32 -32.20 19.25 -9.71
N GLY A 33 -31.87 19.63 -10.95
CA GLY A 33 -30.49 19.84 -11.37
C GLY A 33 -29.80 20.98 -10.59
N LEU A 34 -30.52 22.06 -10.32
CA LEU A 34 -30.05 23.16 -9.47
C LEU A 34 -29.82 22.72 -8.03
N ASP A 35 -30.74 21.94 -7.48
CA ASP A 35 -30.63 21.44 -6.12
C ASP A 35 -29.41 20.54 -5.95
N VAL A 36 -29.17 19.62 -6.89
CA VAL A 36 -27.95 18.80 -6.94
C VAL A 36 -26.70 19.68 -7.04
N LEU A 37 -26.69 20.71 -7.89
CA LEU A 37 -25.54 21.61 -8.03
C LEU A 37 -25.28 22.44 -6.76
N ALA A 38 -26.33 22.88 -6.06
CA ALA A 38 -26.22 23.60 -4.80
C ALA A 38 -25.63 22.73 -3.69
N HIS A 39 -26.06 21.47 -3.60
CA HIS A 39 -25.54 20.49 -2.65
C HIS A 39 -24.11 20.02 -3.01
N SER A 40 -23.77 19.99 -4.30
CA SER A 40 -22.43 19.63 -4.80
C SER A 40 -21.38 20.73 -4.56
N GLN A 41 -21.83 21.99 -4.42
CA GLN A 41 -20.97 23.16 -4.20
C GLN A 41 -20.63 23.39 -2.73
N CYS A 42 -21.13 22.58 -1.80
CA CYS A 42 -20.59 22.60 -0.45
C CYS A 42 -19.09 22.26 -0.56
N PRO A 43 -18.17 23.17 -0.19
CA PRO A 43 -16.78 22.79 -0.08
C PRO A 43 -16.78 21.74 1.02
N GLN A 44 -16.70 20.47 0.65
CA GLN A 44 -16.25 19.46 1.58
C GLN A 44 -14.84 19.92 1.92
N LYS A 45 -14.72 20.68 3.03
CA LYS A 45 -13.44 20.94 3.67
C LYS A 45 -12.95 19.54 4.01
N GLY A 46 -12.19 18.96 3.08
CA GLY A 46 -11.72 17.59 3.19
C GLY A 46 -11.11 17.47 4.56
N VAL A 47 -11.62 16.54 5.37
CA VAL A 47 -11.04 16.30 6.68
C VAL A 47 -9.58 15.97 6.42
N SER A 48 -8.67 16.75 6.99
CA SER A 48 -7.26 16.56 6.69
C SER A 48 -6.87 15.14 7.06
N PHE A 49 -6.16 14.45 6.17
CA PHE A 49 -5.76 13.06 6.40
C PHE A 49 -5.06 12.88 7.75
N GLY A 50 -4.27 13.88 8.17
CA GLY A 50 -3.64 13.90 9.49
C GLY A 50 -4.63 13.86 10.67
N LYS A 51 -5.76 14.57 10.58
CA LYS A 51 -6.81 14.53 11.60
C LYS A 51 -7.47 13.15 11.66
N VAL A 52 -7.83 12.59 10.49
CA VAL A 52 -8.43 11.25 10.40
C VAL A 52 -7.47 10.20 10.98
N SER A 53 -6.20 10.23 10.58
CA SER A 53 -5.16 9.33 11.07
C SER A 53 -5.00 9.42 12.60
N THR A 54 -4.95 10.64 13.13
CA THR A 54 -4.85 10.87 14.58
C THR A 54 -6.05 10.33 15.32
N SER A 55 -7.26 10.57 14.82
CA SER A 55 -8.50 10.06 15.40
C SER A 55 -8.56 8.53 15.38
N LEU A 56 -8.16 7.88 14.29
CA LEU A 56 -8.11 6.43 14.21
C LEU A 56 -7.14 5.84 15.25
N VAL A 57 -5.96 6.45 15.40
CA VAL A 57 -4.98 6.02 16.41
C VAL A 57 -5.53 6.20 17.83
N GLN A 58 -6.17 7.33 18.13
CA GLN A 58 -6.79 7.60 19.42
C GLN A 58 -7.92 6.61 19.75
N LEU A 59 -8.71 6.21 18.75
CA LEU A 59 -9.76 5.20 18.88
C LEU A 59 -9.21 3.77 18.94
N GLY A 60 -7.89 3.59 18.87
CA GLY A 60 -7.27 2.27 18.88
C GLY A 60 -7.58 1.45 17.63
N LEU A 61 -7.79 2.11 16.49
CA LEU A 61 -8.10 1.48 15.21
C LEU A 61 -6.86 1.43 14.31
N CYS A 62 -6.79 0.37 13.51
CA CYS A 62 -5.79 0.11 12.49
C CYS A 62 -6.49 0.00 11.14
N VAL A 63 -5.95 0.68 10.14
CA VAL A 63 -6.46 0.64 8.76
C VAL A 63 -5.50 -0.18 7.92
N LEU A 64 -6.04 -1.19 7.24
CA LEU A 64 -5.29 -2.07 6.36
C LEU A 64 -5.85 -2.00 4.94
N PRO A 65 -5.00 -2.05 3.90
CA PRO A 65 -5.48 -2.19 2.54
C PRO A 65 -6.21 -3.53 2.38
N ALA A 66 -7.31 -3.53 1.63
CA ALA A 66 -7.94 -4.75 1.19
C ALA A 66 -7.10 -5.38 0.06
N ASP A 67 -6.93 -6.71 0.10
CA ASP A 67 -6.03 -7.44 -0.80
C ASP A 67 -6.55 -7.47 -2.26
N LYS A 68 -7.87 -7.55 -2.45
CA LYS A 68 -8.51 -7.69 -3.77
C LYS A 68 -9.57 -6.64 -4.10
N GLU A 69 -10.04 -5.92 -3.09
CA GLU A 69 -11.07 -4.89 -3.24
C GLU A 69 -10.39 -3.53 -3.18
N GLU A 70 -10.85 -2.57 -3.97
CA GLU A 70 -10.42 -1.19 -3.87
C GLU A 70 -11.01 -0.58 -2.59
N GLY A 71 -10.30 -0.75 -1.47
CA GLY A 71 -10.78 -0.28 -0.18
C GLY A 71 -9.84 -0.59 0.98
N PHE A 72 -10.35 -0.30 2.18
CA PHE A 72 -9.64 -0.51 3.43
C PHE A 72 -10.49 -1.29 4.43
N ALA A 73 -9.86 -2.20 5.16
CA ALA A 73 -10.44 -2.81 6.34
C ALA A 73 -9.99 -2.03 7.58
N VAL A 74 -10.94 -1.76 8.47
CA VAL A 74 -10.67 -1.14 9.77
C VAL A 74 -10.80 -2.20 10.85
N LEU A 75 -9.76 -2.37 11.65
CA LEU A 75 -9.70 -3.33 12.76
C LEU A 75 -9.33 -2.60 14.05
N ARG A 76 -9.80 -3.08 15.19
CA ARG A 76 -9.22 -2.66 16.47
C ARG A 76 -7.77 -3.17 16.58
N ASN A 77 -6.91 -2.39 17.22
CA ASN A 77 -5.49 -2.67 17.36
C ASN A 77 -5.19 -3.99 18.07
N ASP A 78 -6.00 -4.38 19.07
CA ASP A 78 -5.88 -5.65 19.79
C ASP A 78 -6.18 -6.85 18.86
N VAL A 79 -7.24 -6.74 18.06
CA VAL A 79 -7.65 -7.75 17.07
C VAL A 79 -6.59 -7.85 15.98
N PHE A 80 -6.10 -6.70 15.50
CA PHE A 80 -5.02 -6.65 14.51
C PHE A 80 -3.76 -7.36 15.03
N LYS A 81 -3.24 -6.98 16.22
CA LYS A 81 -2.03 -7.57 16.80
C LYS A 81 -2.14 -9.10 16.93
N ARG A 82 -3.28 -9.59 17.42
CA ARG A 82 -3.53 -11.03 17.58
C ARG A 82 -3.51 -11.76 16.23
N LYS A 83 -4.24 -11.22 15.25
CA LYS A 83 -4.30 -11.79 13.89
C LYS A 83 -2.96 -11.70 13.17
N ALA A 84 -2.21 -10.62 13.37
CA ALA A 84 -0.90 -10.41 12.78
C ALA A 84 0.10 -11.42 13.33
N SER A 85 0.14 -11.61 14.66
CA SER A 85 0.99 -12.66 15.28
C SER A 85 0.63 -14.03 14.72
N GLY A 86 -0.63 -14.42 14.75
CA GLY A 86 -1.05 -15.73 14.25
C GLY A 86 -0.74 -15.94 12.76
N ALA A 87 -0.83 -14.90 11.94
CA ALA A 87 -0.45 -14.97 10.52
C ALA A 87 1.07 -15.12 10.32
N VAL A 88 1.88 -14.48 11.17
CA VAL A 88 3.34 -14.63 11.15
C VAL A 88 3.75 -16.02 11.63
N ASP A 89 3.18 -16.49 12.74
CA ASP A 89 3.48 -17.80 13.34
C ASP A 89 3.09 -18.96 12.40
N ALA A 90 2.05 -18.78 11.58
CA ALA A 90 1.65 -19.76 10.57
C ALA A 90 2.59 -19.83 9.36
N LEU A 91 3.38 -18.79 9.09
CA LEU A 91 4.24 -18.68 7.89
C LEU A 91 5.73 -18.82 8.21
N PHE A 92 6.16 -18.46 9.41
CA PHE A 92 7.56 -18.39 9.79
C PHE A 92 7.83 -19.20 11.05
N ALA A 93 8.89 -20.01 10.99
CA ALA A 93 9.41 -20.68 12.18
C ALA A 93 10.17 -19.68 13.06
N ARG A 94 9.86 -19.68 14.36
CA ARG A 94 10.58 -18.88 15.34
C ARG A 94 12.01 -19.38 15.51
N ASN A 95 12.99 -18.48 15.54
CA ASN A 95 14.38 -18.82 15.79
C ASN A 95 15.05 -17.80 16.72
N ASP A 96 15.00 -18.08 18.02
CA ASP A 96 15.56 -17.20 19.06
C ASP A 96 17.11 -17.30 19.17
N LYS A 97 17.73 -18.26 18.49
CA LYS A 97 19.19 -18.48 18.54
C LYS A 97 19.97 -17.56 17.59
N VAL A 98 19.28 -16.85 16.70
CA VAL A 98 19.90 -16.07 15.63
C VAL A 98 19.85 -14.58 15.94
N SER A 99 21.02 -13.95 16.04
CA SER A 99 21.14 -12.50 16.07
C SER A 99 21.25 -11.94 14.65
N LEU A 100 20.24 -11.17 14.22
CA LEU A 100 20.21 -10.56 12.89
C LEU A 100 21.41 -9.64 12.63
N ARG A 101 21.89 -8.93 13.66
CA ARG A 101 23.09 -8.09 13.57
C ARG A 101 24.34 -8.93 13.30
N MET A 102 24.45 -10.08 13.95
CA MET A 102 25.55 -11.02 13.75
C MET A 102 25.52 -11.63 12.35
N VAL A 103 24.33 -12.00 11.87
CA VAL A 103 24.15 -12.51 10.49
C VAL A 103 24.57 -11.45 9.47
N LYS A 104 24.11 -10.21 9.62
CA LYS A 104 24.52 -9.08 8.76
C LYS A 104 26.03 -8.88 8.77
N ARG A 105 26.65 -8.91 9.95
CA ARG A 105 28.11 -8.79 10.10
C ARG A 105 28.85 -9.92 9.40
N ARG A 106 28.41 -11.17 9.58
CA ARG A 106 29.00 -12.33 8.89
C ARG A 106 28.89 -12.21 7.38
N ALA A 107 27.72 -11.82 6.87
CA ALA A 107 27.53 -11.60 5.43
C ALA A 107 28.45 -10.51 4.89
N LYS A 108 28.60 -9.40 5.62
CA LYS A 108 29.54 -8.33 5.27
C LYS A 108 30.99 -8.84 5.22
N ASN A 109 31.45 -9.51 6.28
CA ASN A 109 32.82 -10.03 6.35
C ASN A 109 33.11 -11.03 5.22
N LEU A 110 32.15 -11.89 4.89
CA LEU A 110 32.28 -12.81 3.75
C LEU A 110 32.43 -12.04 2.43
N CYS A 111 31.64 -10.98 2.22
CA CYS A 111 31.77 -10.14 1.03
C CYS A 111 33.13 -9.41 0.97
N GLU A 112 33.68 -8.99 2.11
CA GLU A 112 35.03 -8.40 2.21
C GLU A 112 36.11 -9.41 1.83
N GLN A 113 36.05 -10.64 2.36
CA GLN A 113 36.98 -11.72 2.03
C GLN A 113 36.96 -12.07 0.54
N LEU A 114 35.79 -11.96 -0.10
CA LEU A 114 35.61 -12.19 -1.54
C LEU A 114 35.89 -10.94 -2.40
N ASN A 115 36.41 -9.86 -1.81
CA ASN A 115 36.70 -8.58 -2.48
C ASN A 115 35.48 -7.95 -3.18
N LEU A 116 34.26 -8.18 -2.68
CA LEU A 116 33.02 -7.64 -3.22
C LEU A 116 32.72 -6.24 -2.66
N THR A 117 33.64 -5.30 -2.86
CA THR A 117 33.63 -3.95 -2.26
C THR A 117 32.31 -3.19 -2.41
N ARG A 118 31.70 -3.20 -3.61
CA ARG A 118 30.40 -2.56 -3.85
C ARG A 118 29.29 -3.16 -2.99
N LEU A 119 29.26 -4.49 -2.88
CA LEU A 119 28.25 -5.20 -2.09
C LEU A 119 28.46 -4.97 -0.60
N THR A 120 29.69 -5.04 -0.12
CA THR A 120 30.07 -4.71 1.26
C THR A 120 29.60 -3.30 1.66
N HIS A 121 29.80 -2.31 0.79
CA HIS A 121 29.34 -0.94 1.03
C HIS A 121 27.81 -0.87 1.11
N SER A 122 27.12 -1.55 0.20
CA SER A 122 25.65 -1.60 0.18
C SER A 122 25.08 -2.24 1.45
N ILE A 123 25.65 -3.36 1.90
CA ILE A 123 25.29 -4.02 3.18
C ILE A 123 25.52 -3.06 4.35
N SER A 124 26.65 -2.36 4.38
CA SER A 124 27.00 -1.43 5.46
C SER A 124 26.03 -0.25 5.54
N LYS A 125 25.63 0.32 4.40
CA LYS A 125 24.70 1.46 4.33
C LYS A 125 23.24 1.09 4.59
N SER A 126 22.88 -0.18 4.55
CA SER A 126 21.51 -0.61 4.83
C SER A 126 21.11 -0.24 6.25
N LYS A 127 19.94 0.42 6.37
CA LYS A 127 19.39 0.90 7.65
C LYS A 127 18.78 -0.21 8.50
N LYS A 128 18.32 -1.29 7.86
CA LYS A 128 17.58 -2.38 8.53
C LYS A 128 18.42 -3.65 8.61
N CYS A 129 18.21 -4.42 9.68
CA CYS A 129 18.83 -5.75 9.85
C CYS A 129 17.87 -6.88 9.48
N SER A 130 16.56 -6.61 9.49
CA SER A 130 15.48 -7.52 9.12
C SER A 130 14.77 -7.04 7.85
N LEU A 131 13.98 -7.96 7.27
CA LEU A 131 12.89 -7.62 6.37
C LEU A 131 11.73 -7.03 7.20
N ASP A 132 10.92 -6.18 6.59
CA ASP A 132 9.70 -5.67 7.23
C ASP A 132 8.52 -6.56 6.87
N LEU A 133 7.58 -6.67 7.80
CA LEU A 133 6.31 -7.35 7.59
C LEU A 133 5.21 -6.30 7.51
N LEU A 134 4.50 -6.32 6.39
CA LEU A 134 3.29 -5.54 6.13
C LEU A 134 2.10 -6.50 6.06
N PHE A 135 0.90 -5.97 6.25
CA PHE A 135 -0.32 -6.78 6.27
C PHE A 135 -1.39 -6.17 5.37
N ALA A 136 -2.10 -7.04 4.65
CA ALA A 136 -3.31 -6.69 3.92
C ALA A 136 -4.49 -7.56 4.40
N ALA A 137 -5.69 -7.02 4.40
CA ALA A 137 -6.88 -7.74 4.82
C ALA A 137 -7.46 -8.57 3.66
N LYS A 138 -7.65 -9.88 3.87
CA LYS A 138 -8.42 -10.72 2.94
C LYS A 138 -9.92 -10.53 3.21
N THR A 139 -10.55 -9.63 2.47
CA THR A 139 -11.97 -9.27 2.61
C THR A 139 -12.92 -10.36 2.09
N HIS A 140 -12.51 -11.10 1.06
CA HIS A 140 -13.24 -12.23 0.48
C HIS A 140 -13.31 -13.50 1.36
N LYS A 141 -12.82 -13.46 2.61
CA LYS A 141 -12.91 -14.59 3.56
C LYS A 141 -13.55 -14.12 4.87
N VAL A 142 -14.61 -14.82 5.29
CA VAL A 142 -15.32 -14.56 6.55
C VAL A 142 -14.35 -14.67 7.73
N GLY A 143 -14.38 -13.69 8.64
CA GLY A 143 -13.50 -13.64 9.82
C GLY A 143 -12.15 -12.96 9.62
N THR A 144 -11.86 -12.43 8.42
CA THR A 144 -10.66 -11.68 7.96
C THR A 144 -9.31 -12.29 8.38
N LEU A 145 -8.73 -13.06 7.46
CA LEU A 145 -7.35 -13.54 7.52
C LEU A 145 -6.40 -12.47 6.95
N LEU A 146 -5.31 -12.18 7.64
CA LEU A 146 -4.30 -11.25 7.15
C LEU A 146 -3.41 -11.94 6.11
N ARG A 147 -3.12 -11.25 5.01
CA ARG A 147 -2.02 -11.59 4.10
C ARG A 147 -0.76 -10.93 4.64
N VAL A 148 0.27 -11.71 4.92
CA VAL A 148 1.58 -11.19 5.27
C VAL A 148 2.33 -10.85 3.99
N ILE A 149 2.88 -9.64 3.92
CA ILE A 149 3.66 -9.13 2.80
C ILE A 149 5.05 -8.83 3.35
N VAL A 150 6.07 -9.43 2.74
CA VAL A 150 7.47 -9.22 3.16
C VAL A 150 8.06 -8.11 2.30
N SER A 151 8.54 -7.05 2.93
CA SER A 151 9.24 -5.96 2.27
C SER A 151 10.74 -6.03 2.55
N GLU A 152 11.52 -6.02 1.48
CA GLU A 152 12.98 -5.96 1.53
C GLU A 152 13.53 -4.51 1.48
N THR A 153 12.64 -3.51 1.49
CA THR A 153 13.01 -2.11 1.32
C THR A 153 13.90 -1.62 2.47
N GLY A 154 15.14 -1.27 2.10
CA GLY A 154 16.16 -0.79 3.03
C GLY A 154 16.90 -1.89 3.80
N ALA A 155 16.56 -3.16 3.57
CA ALA A 155 17.22 -4.32 4.15
C ALA A 155 18.44 -4.74 3.31
N TRP A 156 19.50 -5.22 3.96
CA TRP A 156 20.76 -5.59 3.30
C TRP A 156 20.63 -6.86 2.46
N GLN A 157 19.67 -7.72 2.80
CA GLN A 157 19.35 -8.95 2.10
C GLN A 157 19.00 -8.67 0.63
N LYS A 158 18.32 -7.55 0.33
CA LYS A 158 18.00 -7.13 -1.04
C LYS A 158 19.25 -7.00 -1.91
N SER A 159 20.27 -6.31 -1.39
CA SER A 159 21.53 -6.08 -2.12
C SER A 159 22.24 -7.40 -2.44
N VAL A 160 22.24 -8.33 -1.47
CA VAL A 160 22.82 -9.67 -1.65
C VAL A 160 22.00 -10.48 -2.65
N ALA A 161 20.67 -10.48 -2.54
CA ALA A 161 19.78 -11.20 -3.44
C ALA A 161 19.93 -10.74 -4.89
N LEU A 162 19.94 -9.42 -5.13
CA LEU A 162 20.14 -8.85 -6.46
C LEU A 162 21.51 -9.20 -7.05
N PHE A 163 22.56 -9.11 -6.24
CA PHE A 163 23.90 -9.53 -6.67
C PHE A 163 23.91 -11.00 -7.10
N LEU A 164 23.33 -11.89 -6.28
CA LEU A 164 23.26 -13.32 -6.60
C LEU A 164 22.43 -13.56 -7.87
N GLN A 165 21.28 -12.92 -8.00
CA GLN A 165 20.41 -13.04 -9.17
C GLN A 165 21.13 -12.60 -10.45
N GLU A 166 21.84 -11.47 -10.42
CA GLU A 166 22.65 -10.99 -11.55
C GLU A 166 23.72 -12.02 -11.95
N ARG A 167 24.45 -12.56 -10.97
CA ARG A 167 25.51 -13.56 -11.24
C ARG A 167 24.96 -14.86 -11.80
N LEU A 168 23.81 -15.32 -11.30
CA LEU A 168 23.16 -16.55 -11.76
C LEU A 168 22.58 -16.37 -13.17
N ASN A 169 21.91 -15.25 -13.44
CA ASN A 169 21.38 -14.95 -14.79
C ASN A 169 22.50 -14.83 -15.83
N ASN A 170 23.63 -14.22 -15.47
CA ASN A 170 24.78 -14.11 -16.37
C ASN A 170 25.45 -15.46 -16.65
N LYS A 171 25.41 -16.41 -15.71
CA LYS A 171 25.89 -17.78 -15.94
C LYS A 171 24.96 -18.55 -16.89
N LEU A 172 23.64 -18.46 -16.67
CA LEU A 172 22.63 -19.09 -17.52
C LEU A 172 22.69 -18.62 -18.98
N ARG A 173 23.03 -17.34 -19.22
CA ARG A 173 23.19 -16.82 -20.59
C ARG A 173 24.46 -17.32 -21.30
N ARG A 174 25.51 -17.66 -20.55
CA ARG A 174 26.75 -18.19 -21.13
C ARG A 174 26.62 -19.67 -21.48
N SER A 175 25.90 -20.44 -20.66
CA SER A 175 25.63 -21.87 -20.93
C SER A 175 24.62 -22.14 -22.05
N VAL A 176 24.02 -21.12 -22.66
CA VAL A 176 23.10 -21.25 -23.82
C VAL A 176 23.84 -20.93 -25.14
N HIS A 177 25.10 -20.51 -25.07
CA HIS A 177 25.94 -20.19 -26.22
C HIS A 177 27.20 -21.05 -26.31
N ASP A 178 27.31 -22.07 -25.47
CA ASP A 178 28.23 -23.21 -25.56
C ASP A 178 27.41 -24.47 -25.82
#